data_AF-A0ABD0PWG6-F1
#
_entry.id   AF-A0ABD0PWG6-F1
#
_cell.length_a   1.000
_cell.length_b   1.000
_cell.length_c   1.000
_cell.angle_alpha   90.00
_cell.angle_beta   90.00
_cell.angle_gamma   90.00
#
_symmetry.space_group_name_H-M   'P 1'
#
loop_
_entity.id
_entity.type
_entity.pdbx_description
1 polymer ?
#
loop_
_entity_poly.entity_id
_entity_poly.type
_entity_poly.pdbx_seq_one_letter_code
_entity_poly.pdbx_strand_id
1 'polypeptide(L)' 'DFKASWRSGVVFLAILHSLRPNIVDLTRAQTRTNRQNLEEAFHVAERELHIPRLLDPA' A
#
# COMPACT_ATOMS: atom_id res chain seq x y z
N ASP A 1 6.07 2.32 -15.07
CA ASP A 1 4.81 1.94 -15.73
C ASP A 1 3.79 1.56 -14.65
N PHE A 2 2.52 1.32 -14.96
CA PHE A 2 1.55 0.77 -13.99
C PHE A 2 1.75 -0.75 -13.71
N LYS A 3 2.96 -1.27 -13.91
CA LYS A 3 3.29 -2.69 -13.72
C LYS A 3 4.46 -2.85 -12.75
N ALA A 4 5.69 -2.80 -13.24
CA ALA A 4 6.88 -3.08 -12.45
C ALA A 4 7.08 -2.08 -11.30
N SER A 5 6.79 -0.80 -11.55
CA SER A 5 6.98 0.27 -10.56
C SER A 5 6.04 0.17 -9.34
N TRP A 6 4.93 -0.57 -9.46
CA TRP A 6 3.91 -0.72 -8.41
C TRP A 6 4.00 -2.04 -7.67
N ARG A 7 4.71 -3.02 -8.25
CA ARG A 7 4.80 -4.39 -7.72
C ARG A 7 5.34 -4.44 -6.30
N SER A 8 6.17 -3.50 -5.88
CA SER A 8 6.71 -3.45 -4.52
C SER A 8 5.69 -3.09 -3.44
N GLY A 9 4.52 -2.54 -3.81
CA GLY A 9 3.52 -2.03 -2.88
C GLY A 9 3.89 -0.69 -2.21
N VAL A 10 5.15 -0.26 -2.30
CA VAL A 10 5.65 0.97 -1.65
C VAL A 10 4.94 2.21 -2.18
N VAL A 11 4.64 2.27 -3.48
CA VAL A 11 3.94 3.42 -4.08
C VAL A 11 2.52 3.56 -3.52
N PHE A 12 1.79 2.44 -3.31
CA PHE A 12 0.47 2.49 -2.70
C PHE A 12 0.55 3.03 -1.27
N LEU A 13 1.49 2.52 -0.46
CA LEU A 13 1.71 3.02 0.90
C LEU A 13 2.09 4.52 0.90
N ALA A 14 2.95 4.97 -0.03
CA ALA A 14 3.34 6.37 -0.13
C ALA A 14 2.16 7.29 -0.48
N ILE A 15 1.27 6.84 -1.37
CA ILE A 15 0.03 7.56 -1.69
C ILE A 15 -0.87 7.66 -0.45
N LEU A 16 -1.08 6.55 0.27
CA LEU A 16 -1.87 6.56 1.51
C LEU A 16 -1.30 7.51 2.56
N HIS A 17 0.02 7.49 2.75
CA HIS A 17 0.72 8.40 3.65
C HIS A 17 0.52 9.87 3.24
N SER A 18 0.54 10.16 1.93
CA SER A 18 0.33 11.53 1.42
C SER A 18 -1.10 12.03 1.62
N LEU A 19 -2.10 11.15 1.55
CA LEU A 19 -3.52 11.47 1.77
C LEU A 19 -3.84 11.65 3.25
N ARG A 20 -3.27 10.79 4.09
CA ARG A 20 -3.47 10.83 5.54
C ARG A 20 -2.19 10.38 6.25
N PRO A 21 -1.34 11.33 6.69
CA PRO A 21 -0.18 10.99 7.50
C PRO A 21 -0.64 10.23 8.75
N ASN A 22 0.13 9.25 9.21
CA ASN A 22 -0.08 8.38 10.39
C ASN A 22 -0.89 7.09 10.20
N ILE A 23 -1.46 6.78 9.02
CA ILE A 23 -2.17 5.49 8.83
C ILE A 23 -1.26 4.36 8.29
N VAL A 24 -0.04 4.69 7.87
CA VAL A 24 0.96 3.73 7.38
C VAL A 24 2.36 4.14 7.85
N ASP A 25 3.21 3.15 8.08
CA ASP A 25 4.63 3.33 8.42
C ASP A 25 5.53 2.96 7.24
N LEU A 26 6.01 3.97 6.53
CA LEU A 26 6.87 3.79 5.35
C LEU A 26 8.26 3.25 5.68
N THR A 27 8.73 3.38 6.93
CA THR A 27 10.06 2.87 7.33
C THR A 27 10.12 1.34 7.24
N ARG A 28 8.98 0.68 7.43
CA ARG A 28 8.83 -0.78 7.36
C ARG A 28 8.61 -1.30 5.94
N ALA A 29 8.26 -0.42 5.00
CA ALA A 29 7.93 -0.83 3.63
C ALA A 29 9.15 -1.36 2.87
N GLN A 30 10.36 -0.90 3.20
CA GLN A 30 11.60 -1.33 2.52
C GLN A 30 12.08 -2.73 2.92
N THR A 31 11.69 -3.22 4.10
CA THR A 31 12.13 -4.54 4.61
C THR A 31 11.10 -5.64 4.41
N ARG A 32 9.87 -5.28 4.02
CA ARG A 32 8.76 -6.20 3.76
C ARG A 32 8.79 -6.73 2.33
N THR A 33 8.20 -7.92 2.17
CA THR A 33 7.95 -8.49 0.83
C THR A 33 6.88 -7.68 0.09
N ASN A 34 6.91 -7.75 -1.25
CA ASN A 34 5.91 -7.12 -2.12
C ASN A 34 4.48 -7.41 -1.69
N ARG A 35 4.17 -8.70 -1.44
CA ARG A 35 2.85 -9.14 -1.01
C ARG A 35 2.42 -8.53 0.33
N GLN A 36 3.33 -8.42 1.29
CA GLN A 36 3.04 -7.80 2.59
C GLN A 36 2.73 -6.31 2.45
N ASN A 37 3.48 -5.58 1.63
CA ASN A 37 3.22 -4.17 1.38
C ASN A 37 1.89 -3.95 0.67
N LEU A 38 1.58 -4.78 -0.32
CA LEU A 38 0.30 -4.70 -1.04
C LEU A 38 -0.89 -5.05 -0.13
N GLU A 39 -0.77 -6.10 0.68
CA GLU A 39 -1.82 -6.49 1.64
C GLU A 39 -2.10 -5.36 2.64
N GLU A 40 -1.05 -4.78 3.24
CA GLU A 40 -1.21 -3.67 4.17
C GLU A 40 -1.81 -2.45 3.48
N ALA A 41 -1.32 -2.08 2.29
CA ALA A 41 -1.85 -0.93 1.57
C ALA A 41 -3.35 -1.09 1.26
N PHE A 42 -3.76 -2.25 0.75
CA PHE A 42 -5.17 -2.49 0.43
C PHE A 42 -6.03 -2.55 1.69
N HIS A 43 -5.57 -3.21 2.75
CA HIS A 43 -6.29 -3.27 4.02
C HIS A 43 -6.46 -1.88 4.65
N VAL A 44 -5.41 -1.06 4.67
CA VAL A 44 -5.46 0.30 5.22
C VAL A 44 -6.34 1.21 4.37
N ALA A 45 -6.25 1.12 3.04
CA ALA A 45 -7.10 1.90 2.14
C ALA A 45 -8.58 1.61 2.35
N GLU A 46 -8.95 0.34 2.52
CA GLU A 46 -10.32 -0.07 2.78
C GLU A 46 -10.80 0.42 4.16
N ARG A 47 -10.00 0.20 5.21
CA ARG A 47 -10.41 0.50 6.58
C ARG A 47 -10.42 1.99 6.91
N GLU A 48 -9.40 2.73 6.47
CA GLU A 48 -9.17 4.12 6.90
C GLU A 48 -9.74 5.14 5.90
N LEU A 49 -9.87 4.76 4.63
CA LEU A 49 -10.32 5.65 3.55
C LEU A 49 -11.59 5.14 2.84
N HIS A 50 -12.12 3.97 3.21
CA HIS A 50 -13.31 3.35 2.59
C HIS A 50 -13.15 3.13 1.07
N ILE A 51 -11.92 2.87 0.62
CA ILE A 51 -11.64 2.56 -0.78
C ILE A 51 -11.80 1.05 -0.99
N PRO A 52 -12.73 0.59 -1.85
CA PRO A 52 -12.95 -0.83 -2.05
C PRO A 52 -11.74 -1.50 -2.70
N ARG A 53 -11.44 -2.72 -2.26
CA ARG A 53 -10.35 -3.52 -2.82
C ARG A 53 -10.76 -4.06 -4.20
N LEU A 54 -10.07 -3.59 -5.23
CA LEU A 54 -10.28 -4.04 -6.61
C LEU A 54 -9.21 -5.04 -7.09
N LEU A 55 -8.15 -5.22 -6.30
CA LEU A 55 -6.97 -6.01 -6.65
C LEU A 55 -6.63 -6.99 -5.52
N ASP A 56 -6.32 -8.22 -5.92
CA ASP A 56 -5.72 -9.21 -5.03
C ASP A 56 -4.19 -9.12 -5.11
N PRO A 57 -3.48 -9.11 -3.98
CA PRO A 57 -2.03 -9.05 -3.93
C PRO A 57 -1.45 -10.40 -4.31
N ALA A 58 -0.79 -10.40 -5.47
CA ALA A 58 -0.04 -11.54 -5.99
C ALA A 58 1.31 -11.75 -5.28
#